data_AF-J1L182-F1
#
_entry.id   AF-J1L182-F1
#
_cell.length_a   1.000
_cell.length_b   1.000
_cell.length_c   1.000
_cell.angle_alpha   90.00
_cell.angle_beta   90.00
_cell.angle_gamma   90.00
#
_symmetry.space_group_name_H-M   'P 1'
#
loop_
_entity.id
_entity.type
_entity.pdbx_description
1 polymer ?
#
loop_
_entity_poly.entity_id
_entity_poly.type
_entity_poly.pdbx_seq_one_letter_code
_entity_poly.pdbx_strand_id
1 'polypeptide(L)'
;MLIAITRLAEKAGNDADVCARFGHTCYTVSPLRADLREEAVGRFVEDANAGAFDGIFFTSALPAAVVAPRLHLPRPARIVAIGPQTARTLEESGLEPETLPTYYSADFAPHMGAWLQGKRVGIPRAAVPNPALLQAIADAGGEACEYQVYDLVPSGEPLDTGRADAVLFTSASSFTTARWERREGQIVIAIGRVTAQAMETAGVVPDVVGDGSLTGTLAALDLRGGKRAATEHLPGVPQAGLVVVDKPRGPSSHQVAAWVGEMLGVQVGHAGTLDPQVSGVLVVMFGPAVRLAPVLLREQKEYVCAMRIHGDADRAQIEETAREFVGRIYQRPPRRSAVKRSLRIRKIHDLEVLDVDGRVVLFRVVCDAGTYIRSLCHHLGLALGTGAHMQELRRTRSGLFTEDKALTLHAIRDACVAAAAGDEAALSGIILPPVLGVGEMPRIVVRDAAIDAICHGAKLAGVGVLSKTKYRKGDLVAVLSEKDELVCLGEALVDAEAYKPGDTGLVLAPKAVMMAAGTYPRGWTKKTGQKKA
;
A
#
# COMPACT_ATOMS: atom_id res chain seq x y z
N MET A 1 -4.56 19.61 15.40
CA MET A 1 -5.27 20.51 14.48
C MET A 1 -6.76 20.24 14.64
N LEU A 2 -7.59 21.26 14.45
CA LEU A 2 -9.04 21.10 14.36
C LEU A 2 -9.43 20.86 12.89
N ILE A 3 -10.07 19.72 12.61
CA ILE A 3 -10.39 19.27 11.25
C ILE A 3 -11.91 19.29 11.04
N ALA A 4 -12.38 20.02 10.03
CA ALA A 4 -13.74 19.90 9.53
C ALA A 4 -13.80 18.73 8.53
N ILE A 5 -14.55 17.68 8.83
CA ILE A 5 -14.68 16.49 7.99
C ILE A 5 -16.04 16.51 7.30
N THR A 6 -16.07 16.44 5.97
CA THR A 6 -17.34 16.33 5.25
C THR A 6 -17.94 14.94 5.44
N ARG A 7 -19.12 14.83 6.04
CA ARG A 7 -19.91 13.59 6.10
C ARG A 7 -21.38 13.91 5.86
N LEU A 8 -22.21 12.88 5.74
CA LEU A 8 -23.64 13.08 6.01
C LEU A 8 -23.82 13.24 7.51
N ALA A 9 -24.78 14.06 7.92
CA ALA A 9 -25.07 14.31 9.33
C ALA A 9 -25.31 13.00 10.11
N GLU A 10 -25.99 12.02 9.49
CA GLU A 10 -26.26 10.72 10.12
C GLU A 10 -25.09 9.70 10.00
N LYS A 11 -23.99 10.08 9.32
CA LYS A 11 -22.79 9.23 9.12
C LYS A 11 -21.54 9.76 9.83
N ALA A 12 -21.70 10.63 10.82
CA ALA A 12 -20.63 10.99 11.75
C ALA A 12 -20.30 9.77 12.63
N GLY A 13 -19.57 8.80 12.07
CA GLY A 13 -19.16 7.58 12.75
C GLY A 13 -18.05 7.85 13.76
N ASN A 14 -17.09 6.92 13.86
CA ASN A 14 -15.98 7.04 14.80
C ASN A 14 -14.85 7.99 14.35
N ASP A 15 -15.17 9.07 13.65
CA ASP A 15 -14.17 9.99 13.10
C ASP A 15 -13.41 10.70 14.23
N ALA A 16 -14.09 11.00 15.35
CA ALA A 16 -13.48 11.65 16.52
C ALA A 16 -12.39 10.80 17.18
N ASP A 17 -12.63 9.51 17.46
CA ASP A 17 -11.57 8.66 18.04
C ASP A 17 -10.42 8.47 17.06
N VAL A 18 -10.73 8.34 15.76
CA VAL A 18 -9.71 8.16 14.73
C VAL A 18 -8.84 9.41 14.66
N CYS A 19 -9.41 10.62 14.63
CA CYS A 19 -8.63 11.87 14.68
C CYS A 19 -7.83 12.01 15.98
N ALA A 20 -8.41 11.64 17.13
CA ALA A 20 -7.73 11.72 18.42
C ALA A 20 -6.45 10.85 18.46
N ARG A 21 -6.46 9.68 17.83
CA ARG A 21 -5.27 8.80 17.72
C ARG A 21 -4.10 9.45 16.97
N PHE A 22 -4.38 10.40 16.09
CA PHE A 22 -3.37 11.19 15.36
C PHE A 22 -3.12 12.57 16.02
N GLY A 23 -3.57 12.77 17.26
CA GLY A 23 -3.39 14.06 17.97
C GLY A 23 -4.15 15.21 17.31
N HIS A 24 -5.27 14.91 16.65
CA HIS A 24 -6.15 15.88 16.02
C HIS A 24 -7.54 15.85 16.67
N THR A 25 -8.23 16.98 16.62
CA THR A 25 -9.65 17.07 16.94
C THR A 25 -10.42 17.27 15.65
N CYS A 26 -11.65 16.78 15.58
CA CYS A 26 -12.46 16.98 14.38
C CYS A 26 -13.92 17.24 14.72
N TYR A 27 -14.63 17.81 13.76
CA TYR A 27 -16.08 17.91 13.77
C TYR A 27 -16.62 17.70 12.36
N THR A 28 -17.86 17.25 12.30
CA THR A 28 -18.54 16.97 11.03
C THR A 28 -19.16 18.23 10.46
N VAL A 29 -19.02 18.39 9.14
CA VAL A 29 -19.77 19.36 8.33
C VAL A 29 -20.50 18.63 7.21
N SER A 30 -21.71 19.06 6.87
CA SER A 30 -22.60 18.28 5.98
C SER A 30 -22.93 19.05 4.70
N PRO A 31 -22.20 18.83 3.59
CA PRO A 31 -22.51 19.47 2.31
C PRO A 31 -23.73 18.88 1.60
N LEU A 32 -24.12 17.68 2.04
CA LEU A 32 -25.26 16.94 1.51
C LEU A 32 -26.19 16.62 2.68
N ARG A 33 -27.49 16.61 2.40
CA ARG A 33 -28.52 16.07 3.28
C ARG A 33 -29.23 14.93 2.57
N ALA A 34 -29.71 13.97 3.36
CA ALA A 34 -30.62 12.98 2.84
C ALA A 34 -32.02 13.59 2.73
N ASP A 35 -32.66 13.43 1.57
CA ASP A 35 -34.06 13.78 1.37
C ASP A 35 -34.85 12.48 1.20
N LEU A 36 -35.66 12.14 2.21
CA LEU A 36 -36.36 10.86 2.24
C LEU A 36 -37.50 10.85 1.22
N ARG A 37 -37.56 9.78 0.44
CA ARG A 37 -38.70 9.50 -0.45
C ARG A 37 -39.72 8.70 0.33
N GLU A 38 -40.55 9.37 1.13
CA GLU A 38 -41.52 8.70 2.02
C GLU A 38 -42.45 7.72 1.26
N GLU A 39 -42.85 8.01 0.02
CA GLU A 39 -43.61 7.05 -0.79
C GLU A 39 -42.82 5.77 -1.10
N ALA A 40 -41.52 5.89 -1.40
CA ALA A 40 -40.67 4.73 -1.69
C ALA A 40 -40.33 3.94 -0.42
N VAL A 41 -40.16 4.63 0.72
CA VAL A 41 -40.04 4.01 2.05
C VAL A 41 -41.32 3.23 2.36
N GLY A 42 -42.50 3.85 2.19
CA GLY A 42 -43.79 3.24 2.44
C GLY A 42 -44.00 1.98 1.60
N ARG A 43 -43.76 2.07 0.29
CA ARG A 43 -43.83 0.90 -0.61
C ARG A 43 -42.88 -0.22 -0.20
N PHE A 44 -41.64 0.10 0.16
CA PHE A 44 -40.70 -0.93 0.63
C PHE A 44 -41.22 -1.64 1.89
N VAL A 45 -41.73 -0.87 2.85
CA VAL A 45 -42.28 -1.40 4.11
C VAL A 45 -43.51 -2.26 3.85
N GLU A 46 -44.43 -1.81 2.99
CA GLU A 46 -45.62 -2.57 2.60
C GLU A 46 -45.24 -3.92 1.97
N ASP A 47 -44.33 -3.91 0.99
CA ASP A 47 -43.87 -5.12 0.32
C ASP A 47 -43.15 -6.07 1.30
N ALA A 48 -42.31 -5.53 2.19
CA ALA A 48 -41.62 -6.32 3.21
C ALA A 48 -42.61 -6.96 4.20
N ASN A 49 -43.60 -6.20 4.69
CA ASN A 49 -44.61 -6.67 5.64
C ASN A 49 -45.63 -7.62 4.98
N ALA A 50 -45.79 -7.56 3.65
CA ALA A 50 -46.53 -8.55 2.89
C ALA A 50 -45.74 -9.86 2.64
N GLY A 51 -44.47 -9.91 3.06
CA GLY A 51 -43.60 -11.08 2.86
C GLY A 51 -43.05 -11.21 1.44
N ALA A 52 -42.89 -10.10 0.71
CA ALA A 52 -42.40 -10.11 -0.67
C ALA A 52 -40.92 -10.51 -0.81
N PHE A 53 -40.14 -10.46 0.28
CA PHE A 53 -38.70 -10.70 0.30
C PHE A 53 -38.32 -11.88 1.20
N ASP A 54 -37.44 -12.76 0.72
CA ASP A 54 -36.81 -13.81 1.53
C ASP A 54 -35.68 -13.25 2.43
N GLY A 55 -35.11 -12.11 2.04
CA GLY A 55 -34.12 -11.40 2.84
C GLY A 55 -34.09 -9.91 2.54
N ILE A 56 -33.57 -9.13 3.48
CA ILE A 56 -33.46 -7.68 3.38
C ILE A 56 -32.01 -7.28 3.60
N PHE A 57 -31.45 -6.50 2.68
CA PHE A 57 -30.08 -6.04 2.76
C PHE A 57 -29.97 -4.53 2.98
N PHE A 58 -29.50 -4.14 4.16
CA PHE A 58 -29.28 -2.75 4.53
C PHE A 58 -27.84 -2.33 4.22
N THR A 59 -27.71 -1.47 3.21
CA THR A 59 -26.41 -0.95 2.72
C THR A 59 -25.92 0.30 3.47
N SER A 60 -26.71 0.82 4.42
CA SER A 60 -26.29 1.88 5.34
C SER A 60 -27.28 2.03 6.50
N ALA A 61 -26.87 2.75 7.56
CA ALA A 61 -27.67 2.94 8.76
C ALA A 61 -28.92 3.81 8.56
N LEU A 62 -28.93 4.74 7.59
CA LEU A 62 -30.07 5.63 7.39
C LEU A 62 -31.35 4.88 6.93
N PRO A 63 -31.32 4.07 5.85
CA PRO A 63 -32.46 3.21 5.53
C PRO A 63 -32.85 2.28 6.67
N ALA A 64 -31.89 1.75 7.42
CA ALA A 64 -32.18 0.92 8.60
C ALA A 64 -33.01 1.70 9.64
N ALA A 65 -32.59 2.91 10.00
CA ALA A 65 -33.28 3.76 10.99
C ALA A 65 -34.70 4.15 10.57
N VAL A 66 -34.95 4.32 9.27
CA VAL A 66 -36.24 4.77 8.75
C VAL A 66 -37.20 3.60 8.52
N VAL A 67 -36.68 2.49 8.01
CA VAL A 67 -37.48 1.33 7.59
C VAL A 67 -37.71 0.36 8.75
N ALA A 68 -36.66 0.01 9.50
CA ALA A 68 -36.71 -1.07 10.49
C ALA A 68 -37.78 -0.90 11.57
N PRO A 69 -38.00 0.31 12.13
CA PRO A 69 -39.07 0.53 13.11
C PRO A 69 -40.49 0.30 12.56
N ARG A 70 -40.65 0.28 11.23
CA ARG A 70 -41.93 0.09 10.53
C ARG A 70 -42.13 -1.36 10.03
N LEU A 71 -41.16 -2.25 10.26
CA LEU A 71 -41.21 -3.64 9.79
C LEU A 71 -41.96 -4.56 10.77
N HIS A 72 -42.88 -5.33 10.22
CA HIS A 72 -43.66 -6.37 10.87
C HIS A 72 -43.66 -7.61 9.96
N LEU A 73 -42.53 -8.31 9.96
CA LEU A 73 -42.31 -9.41 9.02
C LEU A 73 -43.17 -10.62 9.39
N PRO A 74 -44.05 -11.11 8.49
CA PRO A 74 -44.97 -12.21 8.77
C PRO A 74 -44.27 -13.57 8.83
N ARG A 75 -43.01 -13.64 8.36
CA ARG A 75 -42.13 -14.82 8.39
C ARG A 75 -40.69 -14.36 8.64
N PRO A 76 -39.82 -15.23 9.19
CA PRO A 76 -38.41 -14.90 9.36
C PRO A 76 -37.76 -14.61 7.99
N ALA A 77 -37.42 -13.36 7.73
CA ALA A 77 -36.60 -12.97 6.59
C ALA A 77 -35.15 -12.81 7.04
N ARG A 78 -34.19 -13.16 6.18
CA ARG A 78 -32.78 -13.02 6.51
C ARG A 78 -32.37 -11.55 6.40
N ILE A 79 -32.04 -10.93 7.52
CA ILE A 79 -31.68 -9.51 7.57
C ILE A 79 -30.16 -9.40 7.55
N VAL A 80 -29.61 -8.59 6.65
CA VAL A 80 -28.17 -8.43 6.49
C VAL A 80 -27.81 -6.95 6.57
N ALA A 81 -26.83 -6.63 7.40
CA ALA A 81 -26.32 -5.29 7.62
C ALA A 81 -24.88 -5.16 7.10
N ILE A 82 -24.60 -4.07 6.39
CA ILE A 82 -23.22 -3.72 6.06
C ILE A 82 -22.56 -2.95 7.20
N GLY A 83 -21.69 -3.65 7.93
CA GLY A 83 -20.91 -3.07 9.02
C GLY A 83 -21.69 -2.82 10.32
N PRO A 84 -20.95 -2.52 11.41
CA PRO A 84 -21.46 -2.59 12.78
C PRO A 84 -22.45 -1.48 13.13
N GLN A 85 -22.37 -0.30 12.52
CA GLN A 85 -23.31 0.79 12.80
C GLN A 85 -24.71 0.45 12.29
N THR A 86 -24.80 -0.08 11.06
CA THR A 86 -26.08 -0.50 10.48
C THR A 86 -26.69 -1.66 11.26
N ALA A 87 -25.87 -2.61 11.70
CA ALA A 87 -26.32 -3.71 12.56
C ALA A 87 -26.94 -3.20 13.86
N ARG A 88 -26.24 -2.32 14.59
CA ARG A 88 -26.77 -1.71 15.83
C ARG A 88 -28.11 -1.00 15.62
N THR A 89 -28.24 -0.21 14.55
CA THR A 89 -29.51 0.49 14.25
C THR A 89 -30.68 -0.48 14.03
N LEU A 90 -30.42 -1.64 13.42
CA LEU A 90 -31.43 -2.69 13.23
C LEU A 90 -31.74 -3.40 14.55
N GLU A 91 -30.73 -3.71 15.36
CA GLU A 91 -30.87 -4.33 16.69
C GLU A 91 -31.68 -3.44 17.65
N GLU A 92 -31.42 -2.14 17.65
CA GLU A 92 -32.18 -1.13 18.40
C GLU A 92 -33.67 -1.08 18.00
N SER A 93 -33.98 -1.53 16.77
CA SER A 93 -35.34 -1.64 16.25
C SER A 93 -35.95 -3.04 16.48
N GLY A 94 -35.28 -3.93 17.21
CA GLY A 94 -35.75 -5.28 17.55
C GLY A 94 -35.57 -6.32 16.45
N LEU A 95 -34.73 -6.06 15.45
CA LEU A 95 -34.38 -7.01 14.38
C LEU A 95 -33.05 -7.69 14.68
N GLU A 96 -32.87 -8.91 14.17
CA GLU A 96 -31.62 -9.68 14.33
C GLU A 96 -30.85 -9.74 13.00
N PRO A 97 -29.91 -8.81 12.75
CA PRO A 97 -29.15 -8.78 11.50
C PRO A 97 -27.90 -9.64 11.54
N GLU A 98 -27.59 -10.29 10.42
CA GLU A 98 -26.25 -10.76 10.12
C GLU A 98 -25.38 -9.58 9.70
N THR A 99 -24.23 -9.41 10.34
CA THR A 99 -23.30 -8.33 10.01
C THR A 99 -22.24 -8.82 9.03
N LEU A 100 -22.16 -8.17 7.86
CA LEU A 100 -21.08 -8.43 6.93
C LEU A 100 -19.73 -7.99 7.53
N PRO A 101 -18.69 -8.86 7.50
CA PRO A 101 -17.36 -8.54 8.03
C PRO A 101 -16.61 -7.51 7.19
N THR A 102 -17.09 -7.20 5.99
CA THR A 102 -16.51 -6.21 5.08
C THR A 102 -17.45 -5.03 4.87
N TYR A 103 -16.88 -3.84 4.65
CA TYR A 103 -17.63 -2.60 4.40
C TYR A 103 -18.07 -2.43 2.94
N TYR A 104 -17.98 -3.49 2.12
CA TYR A 104 -18.26 -3.41 0.69
C TYR A 104 -19.52 -4.19 0.31
N SER A 105 -20.47 -3.52 -0.33
CA SER A 105 -21.72 -4.15 -0.77
C SER A 105 -21.49 -5.29 -1.77
N ALA A 106 -20.37 -5.29 -2.49
CA ALA A 106 -20.00 -6.35 -3.44
C ALA A 106 -19.79 -7.71 -2.76
N ASP A 107 -19.54 -7.74 -1.46
CA ASP A 107 -19.31 -8.97 -0.70
C ASP A 107 -20.62 -9.60 -0.21
N PHE A 108 -21.76 -8.92 -0.41
CA PHE A 108 -23.08 -9.46 -0.05
C PHE A 108 -23.37 -10.79 -0.76
N ALA A 109 -23.29 -10.84 -2.10
CA ALA A 109 -23.62 -12.06 -2.83
C ALA A 109 -22.68 -13.24 -2.48
N PRO A 110 -21.34 -13.05 -2.40
CA PRO A 110 -20.44 -14.07 -1.87
C PRO A 110 -20.78 -14.56 -0.45
N HIS A 111 -21.21 -13.67 0.44
CA HIS A 111 -21.57 -14.02 1.82
C HIS A 111 -22.84 -14.88 1.88
N MET A 112 -23.84 -14.54 1.06
CA MET A 112 -25.08 -15.31 1.02
C MET A 112 -24.90 -16.64 0.28
N GLY A 113 -23.98 -16.70 -0.69
CA GLY A 113 -23.61 -17.91 -1.42
C GLY A 113 -24.81 -18.58 -2.08
N ALA A 114 -24.90 -19.91 -1.95
CA ALA A 114 -25.96 -20.71 -2.54
C ALA A 114 -27.37 -20.37 -2.01
N TRP A 115 -27.49 -19.70 -0.86
CA TRP A 115 -28.80 -19.30 -0.34
C TRP A 115 -29.53 -18.36 -1.29
N LEU A 116 -28.84 -17.55 -2.10
CA LEU A 116 -29.47 -16.59 -3.01
C LEU A 116 -30.28 -17.23 -4.14
N GLN A 117 -30.04 -18.49 -4.46
CA GLN A 117 -30.65 -19.14 -5.61
C GLN A 117 -32.17 -19.20 -5.47
N GLY A 118 -32.89 -18.52 -6.36
CA GLY A 118 -34.35 -18.41 -6.36
C GLY A 118 -34.92 -17.51 -5.25
N LYS A 119 -34.09 -16.72 -4.58
CA LYS A 119 -34.50 -15.85 -3.46
C LYS A 119 -34.67 -14.40 -3.89
N ARG A 120 -35.65 -13.73 -3.29
CA ARG A 120 -35.91 -12.30 -3.51
C ARG A 120 -35.32 -11.47 -2.38
N VAL A 121 -34.50 -10.49 -2.72
CA VAL A 121 -33.78 -9.64 -1.75
C VAL A 121 -34.23 -8.19 -1.87
N GLY A 122 -34.86 -7.67 -0.82
CA GLY A 122 -35.22 -6.25 -0.72
C GLY A 122 -34.02 -5.38 -0.34
N ILE A 123 -33.80 -4.27 -1.06
CA ILE A 123 -32.63 -3.39 -0.85
C ILE A 123 -33.09 -1.93 -0.74
N PRO A 124 -33.37 -1.41 0.47
CA PRO A 124 -33.67 0.00 0.67
C PRO A 124 -32.35 0.81 0.71
N ARG A 125 -32.18 1.76 -0.22
CA ARG A 125 -30.91 2.50 -0.37
C ARG A 125 -31.06 3.88 -1.00
N ALA A 126 -29.94 4.60 -1.10
CA ALA A 126 -29.86 5.88 -1.78
C ALA A 126 -30.18 5.74 -3.28
N ALA A 127 -30.69 6.82 -3.88
CA ALA A 127 -30.80 7.01 -5.33
C ALA A 127 -29.42 7.20 -6.02
N VAL A 128 -28.49 6.29 -5.74
CA VAL A 128 -27.16 6.22 -6.34
C VAL A 128 -27.02 4.84 -6.97
N PRO A 129 -26.75 4.73 -8.29
CA PRO A 129 -26.65 3.44 -8.97
C PRO A 129 -25.57 2.54 -8.36
N ASN A 130 -25.87 1.24 -8.21
CA ASN A 130 -24.87 0.23 -7.87
C ASN A 130 -25.12 -1.06 -8.69
N PRO A 131 -24.85 -1.01 -10.00
CA PRO A 131 -25.10 -2.13 -10.90
C PRO A 131 -24.29 -3.37 -10.50
N ALA A 132 -23.14 -3.20 -9.83
CA ALA A 132 -22.31 -4.31 -9.40
C ALA A 132 -22.99 -5.17 -8.31
N LEU A 133 -23.69 -4.56 -7.35
CA LEU A 133 -24.45 -5.30 -6.34
C LEU A 133 -25.62 -6.07 -6.98
N LEU A 134 -26.40 -5.39 -7.82
CA LEU A 134 -27.57 -5.98 -8.47
C LEU A 134 -27.16 -7.16 -9.37
N GLN A 135 -26.11 -6.96 -10.17
CA GLN A 135 -25.56 -8.01 -11.02
C GLN A 135 -25.03 -9.19 -10.20
N ALA A 136 -24.33 -8.94 -9.09
CA ALA A 136 -23.80 -10.02 -8.26
C ALA A 136 -24.90 -10.89 -7.62
N ILE A 137 -26.05 -10.29 -7.27
CA ILE A 137 -27.21 -11.04 -6.77
C ILE A 137 -27.83 -11.87 -7.90
N ALA A 138 -27.99 -11.28 -9.09
CA ALA A 138 -28.51 -11.98 -10.27
C ALA A 138 -27.60 -13.14 -10.72
N ASP A 139 -26.28 -12.94 -10.72
CA ASP A 139 -25.28 -13.95 -11.05
C ASP A 139 -25.31 -15.13 -10.06
N ALA A 140 -25.69 -14.87 -8.80
CA ALA A 140 -25.91 -15.89 -7.78
C ALA A 140 -27.30 -16.56 -7.86
N GLY A 141 -28.10 -16.20 -8.87
CA GLY A 141 -29.44 -16.76 -9.11
C GLY A 141 -30.56 -16.15 -8.26
N GLY A 142 -30.32 -15.01 -7.61
CA GLY A 142 -31.31 -14.28 -6.82
C GLY A 142 -31.95 -13.10 -7.58
N GLU A 143 -33.08 -12.62 -7.08
CA GLU A 143 -33.76 -11.42 -7.58
C GLU A 143 -33.48 -10.24 -6.64
N ALA A 144 -32.84 -9.19 -7.15
CA ALA A 144 -32.59 -7.97 -6.39
C ALA A 144 -33.74 -6.96 -6.59
N CYS A 145 -34.46 -6.64 -5.51
CA CYS A 145 -35.55 -5.67 -5.50
C CYS A 145 -35.06 -4.35 -4.87
N GLU A 146 -34.55 -3.43 -5.70
CA GLU A 146 -34.00 -2.15 -5.23
C GLU A 146 -35.08 -1.09 -5.02
N TYR A 147 -35.08 -0.44 -3.85
CA TYR A 147 -35.93 0.70 -3.54
C TYR A 147 -35.04 1.90 -3.21
N GLN A 148 -35.16 2.95 -4.02
CA GLN A 148 -34.47 4.21 -3.78
C GLN A 148 -35.28 5.01 -2.75
N VAL A 149 -34.92 4.86 -1.48
CA VAL A 149 -35.70 5.40 -0.35
C VAL A 149 -35.27 6.81 0.06
N TYR A 150 -34.18 7.34 -0.51
CA TYR A 150 -33.77 8.72 -0.31
C TYR A 150 -32.85 9.25 -1.42
N ASP A 151 -32.88 10.56 -1.63
CA ASP A 151 -31.96 11.31 -2.48
C ASP A 151 -30.84 11.94 -1.65
N LEU A 152 -29.69 12.17 -2.30
CA LEU A 152 -28.63 13.00 -1.75
C LEU A 152 -28.71 14.36 -2.41
N VAL A 153 -29.22 15.34 -1.67
CA VAL A 153 -29.37 16.71 -2.17
C VAL A 153 -28.36 17.64 -1.49
N PRO A 154 -27.85 18.67 -2.19
CA PRO A 154 -27.02 19.70 -1.56
C PRO A 154 -27.75 20.32 -0.37
N SER A 155 -27.05 20.52 0.74
CA SER A 155 -27.63 21.22 1.89
C SER A 155 -27.94 22.69 1.57
N GLY A 156 -27.18 23.29 0.64
CA GLY A 156 -27.37 24.68 0.18
C GLY A 156 -26.86 25.74 1.17
N GLU A 157 -26.48 25.32 2.38
CA GLU A 157 -25.90 26.16 3.42
C GLU A 157 -24.37 26.23 3.30
N PRO A 158 -23.74 27.39 3.61
CA PRO A 158 -22.30 27.47 3.75
C PRO A 158 -21.78 26.53 4.84
N LEU A 159 -20.75 25.75 4.54
CA LEU A 159 -20.12 24.87 5.53
C LEU A 159 -19.38 25.70 6.58
N ASP A 160 -19.65 25.42 7.86
CA ASP A 160 -18.87 25.96 9.00
C ASP A 160 -17.46 25.37 9.01
N THR A 161 -16.59 25.94 8.17
CA THR A 161 -15.17 25.58 8.09
C THR A 161 -14.28 26.66 8.70
N GLY A 162 -14.84 27.79 9.13
CA GLY A 162 -14.09 28.98 9.51
C GLY A 162 -13.18 28.80 10.73
N ARG A 163 -13.55 27.90 11.65
CA ARG A 163 -12.75 27.55 12.83
C ARG A 163 -11.75 26.42 12.59
N ALA A 164 -11.84 25.70 11.48
CA ALA A 164 -10.99 24.55 11.21
C ALA A 164 -9.63 24.96 10.66
N ASP A 165 -8.57 24.32 11.18
CA ASP A 165 -7.22 24.39 10.62
C ASP A 165 -7.14 23.65 9.28
N ALA A 166 -7.93 22.57 9.14
CA ALA A 166 -8.00 21.75 7.95
C ALA A 166 -9.44 21.36 7.58
N VAL A 167 -9.72 21.25 6.28
CA VAL A 167 -11.00 20.77 5.74
C VAL A 167 -10.75 19.51 4.93
N LEU A 168 -11.36 18.41 5.35
CA LEU A 168 -11.24 17.09 4.74
C LEU A 168 -12.51 16.72 3.97
N PHE A 169 -12.38 16.61 2.65
CA PHE A 169 -13.46 16.18 1.78
C PHE A 169 -13.43 14.66 1.58
N THR A 170 -14.47 13.97 2.06
CA THR A 170 -14.55 12.50 2.04
C THR A 170 -15.06 11.91 0.72
N SER A 171 -15.47 12.75 -0.23
CA SER A 171 -15.81 12.32 -1.59
C SER A 171 -15.79 13.49 -2.57
N ALA A 172 -15.67 13.19 -3.88
CA ALA A 172 -15.80 14.18 -4.95
C ALA A 172 -17.13 14.95 -4.86
N SER A 173 -18.25 14.25 -4.64
CA SER A 173 -19.57 14.87 -4.50
C SER A 173 -19.63 15.80 -3.29
N SER A 174 -19.04 15.42 -2.15
CA SER A 174 -19.00 16.29 -0.97
C SER A 174 -18.20 17.58 -1.18
N PHE A 175 -17.28 17.61 -2.15
CA PHE A 175 -16.55 18.81 -2.53
C PHE A 175 -17.33 19.64 -3.55
N THR A 176 -17.81 19.03 -4.64
CA THR A 176 -18.46 19.76 -5.73
C THR A 176 -19.80 20.37 -5.34
N THR A 177 -20.47 19.82 -4.33
CA THR A 177 -21.76 20.32 -3.83
C THR A 177 -21.63 21.25 -2.63
N ALA A 178 -20.45 21.30 -2.00
CA ALA A 178 -20.22 22.14 -0.84
C ALA A 178 -20.23 23.62 -1.22
N ARG A 179 -20.93 24.43 -0.44
CA ARG A 179 -20.71 25.88 -0.40
C ARG A 179 -19.71 26.18 0.69
N TRP A 180 -18.49 26.53 0.31
CA TRP A 180 -17.42 26.83 1.25
C TRP A 180 -16.39 27.73 0.56
N GLU A 181 -15.60 28.45 1.36
CA GLU A 181 -14.50 29.26 0.87
C GLU A 181 -13.22 28.89 1.61
N ARG A 182 -12.11 28.82 0.87
CA ARG A 182 -10.81 28.53 1.46
C ARG A 182 -10.30 29.76 2.20
N ARG A 183 -10.10 29.65 3.51
CA ARG A 183 -9.38 30.67 4.29
C ARG A 183 -7.88 30.60 4.02
N GLU A 184 -7.19 31.74 4.06
CA GLU A 184 -5.74 31.80 4.00
C GLU A 184 -5.11 30.93 5.11
N GLY A 185 -4.08 30.15 4.75
CA GLY A 185 -3.43 29.20 5.65
C GLY A 185 -4.23 27.92 5.99
N GLN A 186 -5.48 27.79 5.52
CA GLN A 186 -6.29 26.60 5.76
C GLN A 186 -5.86 25.44 4.87
N ILE A 187 -5.73 24.26 5.50
CA ILE A 187 -5.32 23.03 4.85
C ILE A 187 -6.52 22.38 4.15
N VAL A 188 -6.42 22.11 2.86
CA VAL A 188 -7.48 21.45 2.08
C VAL A 188 -7.05 20.03 1.76
N ILE A 189 -7.86 19.05 2.16
CA ILE A 189 -7.52 17.63 2.12
C ILE A 189 -8.53 16.89 1.24
N ALA A 190 -8.03 16.17 0.25
CA ALA A 190 -8.78 15.16 -0.47
C ALA A 190 -8.58 13.81 0.22
N ILE A 191 -9.65 13.11 0.62
CA ILE A 191 -9.51 11.76 1.23
C ILE A 191 -8.81 10.77 0.28
N GLY A 192 -8.88 10.98 -1.04
CA GLY A 192 -8.32 10.09 -2.04
C GLY A 192 -8.28 10.71 -3.44
N ARG A 193 -7.68 9.99 -4.39
CA ARG A 193 -7.40 10.50 -5.75
C ARG A 193 -8.63 10.95 -6.53
N VAL A 194 -9.78 10.28 -6.37
CA VAL A 194 -11.02 10.66 -7.08
C VAL A 194 -11.49 12.05 -6.61
N THR A 195 -11.44 12.29 -5.30
CA THR A 195 -11.77 13.60 -4.71
C THR A 195 -10.76 14.65 -5.16
N ALA A 196 -9.45 14.32 -5.15
CA ALA A 196 -8.40 15.24 -5.62
C ALA A 196 -8.61 15.67 -7.07
N GLN A 197 -8.94 14.73 -7.96
CA GLN A 197 -9.23 15.04 -9.36
C GLN A 197 -10.41 16.00 -9.52
N ALA A 198 -11.48 15.80 -8.73
CA ALA A 198 -12.64 16.70 -8.76
C ALA A 198 -12.29 18.12 -8.27
N MET A 199 -11.40 18.23 -7.28
CA MET A 199 -10.88 19.51 -6.81
C MET A 199 -10.05 20.21 -7.88
N GLU A 200 -9.12 19.50 -8.51
CA GLU A 200 -8.25 20.04 -9.57
C GLU A 200 -9.07 20.54 -10.77
N THR A 201 -10.10 19.80 -11.18
CA THR A 201 -11.02 20.23 -12.24
C THR A 201 -11.77 21.51 -11.89
N ALA A 202 -12.06 21.74 -10.61
CA ALA A 202 -12.66 22.98 -10.10
C ALA A 202 -11.65 24.09 -9.81
N GLY A 203 -10.36 23.91 -10.16
CA GLY A 203 -9.30 24.88 -9.94
C GLY A 203 -8.75 24.92 -8.50
N VAL A 204 -9.09 23.94 -7.66
CA VAL A 204 -8.59 23.83 -6.28
C VAL A 204 -7.58 22.70 -6.19
N VAL A 205 -6.31 23.01 -5.89
CA VAL A 205 -5.29 21.99 -5.66
C VAL A 205 -5.33 21.56 -4.18
N PRO A 206 -5.62 20.29 -3.85
CA PRO A 206 -5.57 19.82 -2.48
C PRO A 206 -4.13 19.84 -1.98
N ASP A 207 -3.96 20.21 -0.72
CA ASP A 207 -2.63 20.20 -0.12
C ASP A 207 -2.21 18.80 0.36
N VAL A 208 -3.18 17.93 0.64
CA VAL A 208 -2.98 16.55 1.08
C VAL A 208 -3.95 15.67 0.30
N VAL A 209 -3.43 14.56 -0.24
CA VAL A 209 -4.24 13.52 -0.90
C VAL A 209 -4.03 12.22 -0.16
N GLY A 210 -5.08 11.74 0.51
CA GLY A 210 -5.09 10.47 1.22
C GLY A 210 -5.19 9.24 0.30
N ASP A 211 -5.33 8.07 0.92
CA ASP A 211 -5.44 6.78 0.23
C ASP A 211 -6.88 6.30 0.00
N GLY A 212 -7.86 7.11 0.37
CA GLY A 212 -9.29 6.79 0.36
C GLY A 212 -9.85 6.40 1.73
N SER A 213 -9.01 6.30 2.76
CA SER A 213 -9.41 6.04 4.15
C SER A 213 -9.13 7.24 5.05
N LEU A 214 -9.90 7.41 6.14
CA LEU A 214 -9.65 8.49 7.10
C LEU A 214 -8.26 8.31 7.76
N THR A 215 -7.93 7.10 8.22
CA THR A 215 -6.64 6.79 8.86
C THR A 215 -5.44 7.10 7.95
N GLY A 216 -5.47 6.64 6.70
CA GLY A 216 -4.38 6.93 5.74
C GLY A 216 -4.30 8.40 5.37
N THR A 217 -5.43 9.10 5.35
CA THR A 217 -5.48 10.55 5.12
C THR A 217 -4.87 11.35 6.27
N LEU A 218 -5.16 10.98 7.52
CA LEU A 218 -4.57 11.63 8.69
C LEU A 218 -3.06 11.37 8.77
N ALA A 219 -2.61 10.15 8.44
CA ALA A 219 -1.19 9.87 8.30
C ALA A 219 -0.51 10.75 7.24
N ALA A 220 -1.15 10.97 6.09
CA ALA A 220 -0.66 11.87 5.05
C ALA A 220 -0.65 13.35 5.49
N LEU A 221 -1.62 13.76 6.32
CA LEU A 221 -1.71 15.10 6.90
C LEU A 221 -0.57 15.36 7.89
N ASP A 222 -0.27 14.40 8.77
CA ASP A 222 0.86 14.50 9.71
C ASP A 222 2.21 14.56 9.00
N LEU A 223 2.36 13.83 7.89
CA LEU A 223 3.55 13.92 7.03
C LEU A 223 3.75 15.33 6.45
N ARG A 224 2.67 16.05 6.14
CA ARG A 224 2.74 17.44 5.65
C ARG A 224 3.05 18.44 6.78
N GLY A 225 2.45 18.25 7.95
CA GLY A 225 2.53 19.21 9.06
C GLY A 225 3.87 19.25 9.80
N GLY A 226 4.85 18.44 9.41
CA GLY A 226 6.12 18.31 10.13
C GLY A 226 6.00 17.71 11.54
N LYS A 227 4.76 17.41 11.99
CA LYS A 227 4.46 16.69 13.23
C LYS A 227 4.50 15.20 12.96
N ARG A 228 5.71 14.67 12.83
CA ARG A 228 5.94 13.39 13.50
C ARG A 228 6.25 13.74 14.95
N ALA A 229 5.72 12.97 15.91
CA ALA A 229 6.45 12.84 17.16
C ALA A 229 7.91 12.62 16.74
N ALA A 230 8.82 13.47 17.20
CA ALA A 230 10.23 13.15 17.11
C ALA A 230 10.34 11.81 17.85
N THR A 231 10.26 10.70 17.11
CA THR A 231 10.75 9.45 17.62
C THR A 231 12.22 9.73 17.80
N GLU A 232 12.61 9.93 19.05
CA GLU A 232 14.01 10.14 19.38
C GLU A 232 14.80 9.03 18.71
N HIS A 233 15.81 9.43 17.95
CA HIS A 233 16.67 8.50 17.25
C HIS A 233 17.24 7.55 18.30
N LEU A 234 16.89 6.26 18.21
CA LEU A 234 17.32 5.31 19.22
C LEU A 234 18.85 5.29 19.26
N PRO A 235 19.48 5.38 20.45
CA PRO A 235 20.93 5.22 20.59
C PRO A 235 21.41 3.91 19.96
N GLY A 236 22.57 3.93 19.32
CA GLY A 236 23.14 2.78 18.60
C GLY A 236 22.59 2.54 17.19
N VAL A 237 21.47 3.17 16.78
CA VAL A 237 21.02 3.10 15.39
C VAL A 237 21.96 3.97 14.53
N PRO A 238 22.49 3.48 13.40
CA PRO A 238 23.29 4.30 12.48
C PRO A 238 22.40 5.27 11.69
N GLN A 239 23.00 6.22 10.97
CA GLN A 239 22.24 7.17 10.13
C GLN A 239 21.57 6.51 8.91
N ALA A 240 22.09 5.36 8.47
CA ALA A 240 21.61 4.64 7.30
C ALA A 240 21.81 3.14 7.48
N GLY A 241 20.86 2.35 6.98
CA GLY A 241 20.96 0.90 7.03
C GLY A 241 19.78 0.20 6.37
N LEU A 242 19.84 -1.12 6.40
CA LEU A 242 18.83 -2.04 5.92
C LEU A 242 18.41 -2.96 7.07
N VAL A 243 17.13 -3.32 7.12
CA VAL A 243 16.60 -4.34 8.01
C VAL A 243 15.81 -5.32 7.16
N VAL A 244 16.12 -6.61 7.30
CA VAL A 244 15.39 -7.67 6.60
C VAL A 244 14.32 -8.19 7.54
N VAL A 245 13.06 -7.94 7.21
CA VAL A 245 11.91 -8.28 8.04
C VAL A 245 11.27 -9.55 7.52
N ASP A 246 10.98 -10.52 8.39
CA ASP A 246 9.99 -11.56 8.10
C ASP A 246 8.60 -10.95 8.30
N LYS A 247 8.04 -10.44 7.20
CA LYS A 247 6.75 -9.77 7.22
C LYS A 247 5.66 -10.78 7.65
N PRO A 248 4.84 -10.48 8.67
CA PRO A 248 3.70 -11.32 9.01
C PRO A 248 2.57 -11.18 7.98
N ARG A 249 1.65 -12.16 7.98
CA ARG A 249 0.37 -12.07 7.25
C ARG A 249 -0.57 -11.13 8.02
N GLY A 250 -1.40 -10.39 7.30
CA GLY A 250 -2.35 -9.43 7.86
C GLY A 250 -2.05 -7.98 7.47
N PRO A 251 -0.96 -7.37 7.96
CA PRO A 251 -0.64 -5.97 7.66
C PRO A 251 -0.07 -5.81 6.26
N SER A 252 -0.23 -4.60 5.69
CA SER A 252 0.45 -4.20 4.46
C SER A 252 1.96 -4.00 4.70
N SER A 253 2.75 -4.09 3.62
CA SER A 253 4.20 -3.82 3.72
C SER A 253 4.52 -2.39 4.19
N HIS A 254 3.66 -1.42 3.88
CA HIS A 254 3.82 -0.04 4.34
C HIS A 254 3.63 0.09 5.85
N GLN A 255 2.63 -0.59 6.41
CA GLN A 255 2.42 -0.62 7.87
C GLN A 255 3.60 -1.28 8.59
N VAL A 256 4.07 -2.41 8.07
CA VAL A 256 5.24 -3.12 8.65
C VAL A 256 6.50 -2.24 8.61
N ALA A 257 6.77 -1.58 7.48
CA ALA A 257 7.89 -0.65 7.39
C ALA A 257 7.73 0.51 8.39
N ALA A 258 6.53 1.10 8.49
CA ALA A 258 6.26 2.19 9.43
C ALA A 258 6.54 1.78 10.89
N TRP A 259 6.08 0.60 11.31
CA TRP A 259 6.35 0.09 12.66
C TRP A 259 7.85 -0.12 12.91
N VAL A 260 8.60 -0.63 11.93
CA VAL A 260 10.06 -0.74 12.05
C VAL A 260 10.71 0.65 12.20
N GLY A 261 10.25 1.64 11.44
CA GLY A 261 10.72 3.03 11.58
C GLY A 261 10.40 3.65 12.93
N GLU A 262 9.22 3.36 13.49
CA GLU A 262 8.84 3.78 14.84
C GLU A 262 9.71 3.12 15.91
N MET A 263 10.00 1.81 15.79
CA MET A 263 10.86 1.08 16.73
C MET A 263 12.30 1.61 16.75
N LEU A 264 12.85 1.94 15.58
CA LEU A 264 14.23 2.41 15.43
C LEU A 264 14.37 3.93 15.58
N GLY A 265 13.26 4.67 15.56
CA GLY A 265 13.24 6.13 15.57
C GLY A 265 13.82 6.77 14.30
N VAL A 266 13.60 6.16 13.14
CA VAL A 266 14.16 6.63 11.85
C VAL A 266 13.12 6.63 10.73
N GLN A 267 13.43 7.39 9.68
CA GLN A 267 12.65 7.42 8.45
C GLN A 267 12.94 6.22 7.57
N VAL A 268 11.89 5.58 7.09
CA VAL A 268 11.96 4.28 6.41
C VAL A 268 11.26 4.26 5.06
N GLY A 269 11.74 3.38 4.19
CA GLY A 269 11.05 2.91 3.00
C GLY A 269 11.22 1.39 2.89
N HIS A 270 10.50 0.73 1.98
CA HIS A 270 10.68 -0.71 1.74
C HIS A 270 10.91 -1.00 0.26
N ALA A 271 11.58 -2.11 -0.02
CA ALA A 271 11.84 -2.58 -1.38
C ALA A 271 10.98 -3.81 -1.68
N GLY A 272 9.96 -3.60 -2.51
CA GLY A 272 9.14 -4.65 -3.10
C GLY A 272 7.96 -5.02 -2.21
N THR A 273 6.81 -4.39 -2.47
CA THR A 273 5.55 -4.60 -1.76
C THR A 273 5.11 -6.07 -1.80
N LEU A 274 4.86 -6.63 -0.61
CA LEU A 274 4.08 -7.83 -0.41
C LEU A 274 2.63 -7.45 -0.08
N ASP A 275 1.68 -8.15 -0.72
CA ASP A 275 0.24 -8.04 -0.41
C ASP A 275 0.00 -8.37 1.08
N PRO A 276 -1.10 -7.88 1.69
CA PRO A 276 -1.37 -8.09 3.12
C PRO A 276 -1.28 -9.55 3.59
N GLN A 277 -1.80 -10.49 2.81
CA GLN A 277 -1.81 -11.92 3.12
C GLN A 277 -0.50 -12.66 2.80
N VAL A 278 0.49 -11.96 2.24
CA VAL A 278 1.78 -12.56 1.86
C VAL A 278 2.80 -12.29 2.96
N SER A 279 3.49 -13.35 3.38
CA SER A 279 4.54 -13.30 4.40
C SER A 279 5.96 -13.37 3.81
N GLY A 280 6.97 -13.25 4.66
CA GLY A 280 8.36 -13.52 4.31
C GLY A 280 9.19 -12.26 4.12
N VAL A 281 10.34 -12.43 3.47
CA VAL A 281 11.42 -11.44 3.36
C VAL A 281 10.89 -10.09 2.85
N LEU A 282 11.03 -9.03 3.63
CA LEU A 282 10.76 -7.64 3.26
C LEU A 282 11.96 -6.78 3.66
N VAL A 283 12.63 -6.19 2.67
CA VAL A 283 13.79 -5.32 2.91
C VAL A 283 13.28 -3.91 3.23
N VAL A 284 13.51 -3.46 4.44
CA VAL A 284 13.25 -2.09 4.91
C VAL A 284 14.57 -1.32 4.87
N MET A 285 14.57 -0.15 4.23
CA MET A 285 15.69 0.77 4.18
C MET A 285 15.40 1.97 5.06
N PHE A 286 16.41 2.56 5.68
CA PHE A 286 16.24 3.81 6.43
C PHE A 286 17.35 4.82 6.17
N GLY A 287 17.02 6.09 6.43
CA GLY A 287 17.92 7.22 6.15
C GLY A 287 18.32 7.30 4.68
N PRO A 288 19.56 7.71 4.36
CA PRO A 288 20.07 7.76 2.99
C PRO A 288 19.98 6.44 2.21
N ALA A 289 19.93 5.29 2.88
CA ALA A 289 19.84 3.98 2.24
C ALA A 289 18.54 3.78 1.44
N VAL A 290 17.47 4.57 1.72
CA VAL A 290 16.22 4.55 0.92
C VAL A 290 16.49 4.81 -0.57
N ARG A 291 17.59 5.50 -0.90
CA ARG A 291 18.02 5.75 -2.29
C ARG A 291 18.48 4.49 -3.03
N LEU A 292 18.62 3.34 -2.35
CA LEU A 292 18.88 2.03 -2.96
C LEU A 292 17.63 1.40 -3.60
N ALA A 293 16.44 1.94 -3.37
CA ALA A 293 15.19 1.40 -3.90
C ALA A 293 15.22 1.07 -5.41
N PRO A 294 15.78 1.92 -6.32
CA PRO A 294 15.84 1.60 -7.75
C PRO A 294 16.64 0.34 -8.08
N VAL A 295 17.59 -0.06 -7.24
CA VAL A 295 18.40 -1.28 -7.38
C VAL A 295 17.61 -2.46 -6.83
N LEU A 296 17.24 -2.40 -5.55
CA LEU A 296 16.57 -3.50 -4.83
C LEU A 296 15.22 -3.91 -5.46
N LEU A 297 14.49 -2.94 -6.01
CA LEU A 297 13.21 -3.18 -6.70
C LEU A 297 13.35 -3.92 -8.03
N ARG A 298 14.56 -4.03 -8.60
CA ARG A 298 14.81 -4.72 -9.88
C ARG A 298 15.35 -6.13 -9.70
N GLU A 299 15.89 -6.44 -8.53
CA GLU A 299 16.50 -7.75 -8.28
C GLU A 299 15.48 -8.89 -8.35
N GLN A 300 15.95 -10.06 -8.73
CA GLN A 300 15.14 -11.29 -8.74
C GLN A 300 14.56 -11.57 -7.36
N LYS A 301 13.39 -12.22 -7.36
CA LYS A 301 12.65 -12.61 -6.16
C LYS A 301 12.39 -14.10 -6.20
N GLU A 302 12.40 -14.73 -5.04
CA GLU A 302 12.00 -16.14 -4.88
C GLU A 302 10.82 -16.26 -3.95
N TYR A 303 9.91 -17.15 -4.29
CA TYR A 303 8.72 -17.44 -3.50
C TYR A 303 8.49 -18.94 -3.35
N VAL A 304 7.86 -19.30 -2.24
CA VAL A 304 7.15 -20.57 -2.07
C VAL A 304 5.66 -20.26 -2.10
N CYS A 305 4.94 -20.99 -2.95
CA CYS A 305 3.54 -20.72 -3.26
C CYS A 305 2.71 -22.00 -3.12
N ALA A 306 1.60 -21.91 -2.39
CA ALA A 306 0.56 -22.93 -2.40
C ALA A 306 -0.53 -22.50 -3.39
N MET A 307 -0.70 -23.28 -4.45
CA MET A 307 -1.73 -23.10 -5.46
C MET A 307 -2.80 -24.19 -5.32
N ARG A 308 -4.07 -23.80 -5.36
CA ARG A 308 -5.18 -24.76 -5.38
C ARG A 308 -5.77 -24.86 -6.79
N ILE A 309 -5.68 -26.05 -7.37
CA ILE A 309 -6.32 -26.41 -8.63
C ILE A 309 -7.81 -26.74 -8.40
N HIS A 310 -8.68 -26.45 -9.38
CA HIS A 310 -10.13 -26.63 -9.20
C HIS A 310 -10.66 -27.98 -9.68
N GLY A 311 -9.85 -28.72 -10.43
CA GLY A 311 -10.09 -30.10 -10.85
C GLY A 311 -8.91 -30.99 -10.48
N ASP A 312 -9.05 -32.30 -10.71
CA ASP A 312 -7.98 -33.26 -10.44
C ASP A 312 -6.98 -33.27 -11.61
N ALA A 313 -5.69 -33.29 -11.29
CA ALA A 313 -4.61 -33.41 -12.24
C ALA A 313 -3.51 -34.28 -11.62
N ASP A 314 -2.86 -35.11 -12.43
CA ASP A 314 -1.77 -35.92 -11.92
C ASP A 314 -0.50 -35.07 -11.72
N ARG A 315 0.41 -35.55 -10.85
CA ARG A 315 1.65 -34.83 -10.54
C ARG A 315 2.51 -34.60 -11.78
N ALA A 316 2.56 -35.56 -12.70
CA ALA A 316 3.40 -35.48 -13.89
C ALA A 316 2.94 -34.36 -14.84
N GLN A 317 1.63 -34.22 -15.05
CA GLN A 317 0.98 -33.15 -15.81
C GLN A 317 1.25 -31.78 -15.17
N ILE A 318 1.18 -31.69 -13.84
CA ILE A 318 1.50 -30.47 -13.10
C ILE A 318 2.96 -30.07 -13.30
N GLU A 319 3.89 -31.01 -13.17
CA GLU A 319 5.34 -30.78 -13.37
C GLU A 319 5.69 -30.45 -14.83
N GLU A 320 5.06 -31.10 -15.80
CA GLU A 320 5.20 -30.78 -17.22
C GLU A 320 4.71 -29.36 -17.52
N THR A 321 3.50 -29.02 -17.05
CA THR A 321 2.94 -27.68 -17.23
C THR A 321 3.80 -26.62 -16.56
N ALA A 322 4.30 -26.85 -15.34
CA ALA A 322 5.22 -25.94 -14.68
C ALA A 322 6.51 -25.70 -15.51
N ARG A 323 7.10 -26.75 -16.10
CA ARG A 323 8.31 -26.62 -16.93
C ARG A 323 8.10 -25.71 -18.14
N GLU A 324 6.92 -25.73 -18.76
CA GLU A 324 6.59 -24.84 -19.89
C GLU A 324 6.56 -23.35 -19.52
N PHE A 325 6.30 -23.04 -18.25
CA PHE A 325 6.26 -21.65 -17.76
C PHE A 325 7.63 -21.09 -17.40
N VAL A 326 8.70 -21.90 -17.42
CA VAL A 326 10.07 -21.44 -17.24
C VAL A 326 10.51 -20.69 -18.50
N GLY A 327 10.90 -19.44 -18.34
CA GLY A 327 11.25 -18.55 -19.44
C GLY A 327 10.38 -17.29 -19.45
N ARG A 328 10.19 -16.73 -20.65
CA ARG A 328 9.46 -15.45 -20.82
C ARG A 328 7.95 -15.71 -20.82
N ILE A 329 7.26 -15.08 -19.87
CA ILE A 329 5.81 -15.14 -19.73
C ILE A 329 5.19 -13.76 -19.94
N TYR A 330 3.96 -13.75 -20.45
CA TYR A 330 3.15 -12.55 -20.56
C TYR A 330 2.28 -12.39 -19.32
N GLN A 331 2.33 -11.20 -18.72
CA GLN A 331 1.46 -10.87 -17.59
C GLN A 331 0.82 -9.50 -17.79
N ARG A 332 -0.42 -9.40 -17.33
CA ARG A 332 -1.10 -8.12 -17.11
C ARG A 332 -1.30 -7.97 -15.61
N PRO A 333 -0.88 -6.85 -14.98
CA PRO A 333 -1.15 -6.64 -13.57
C PRO A 333 -2.66 -6.80 -13.25
N PRO A 334 -3.00 -7.34 -12.07
CA PRO A 334 -4.38 -7.49 -11.61
C PRO A 334 -5.04 -6.13 -11.38
N ARG A 335 -6.37 -6.13 -11.21
CA ARG A 335 -7.16 -4.92 -10.95
C ARG A 335 -6.64 -4.12 -9.75
N ARG A 336 -6.29 -4.82 -8.66
CA ARG A 336 -5.65 -4.24 -7.48
C ARG A 336 -4.13 -4.33 -7.64
N SER A 337 -3.51 -3.30 -8.20
CA SER A 337 -2.06 -3.19 -8.32
C SER A 337 -1.60 -1.74 -8.22
N ALA A 338 -0.37 -1.53 -7.75
CA ALA A 338 0.23 -0.20 -7.61
C ALA A 338 0.79 0.37 -8.93
N VAL A 339 0.62 -0.34 -10.05
CA VAL A 339 1.20 -0.01 -11.35
C VAL A 339 0.14 -0.03 -12.45
N LYS A 340 0.35 0.75 -13.51
CA LYS A 340 -0.57 0.78 -14.67
C LYS A 340 -0.79 -0.62 -15.23
N ARG A 341 -2.06 -0.98 -15.49
CA ARG A 341 -2.43 -2.24 -16.14
C ARG A 341 -2.12 -2.21 -17.63
N SER A 342 -0.91 -2.65 -17.98
CA SER A 342 -0.50 -2.94 -19.34
C SER A 342 0.09 -4.35 -19.45
N LEU A 343 0.04 -4.94 -20.64
CA LEU A 343 0.71 -6.20 -20.91
C LEU A 343 2.22 -5.99 -20.80
N ARG A 344 2.91 -6.93 -20.16
CA ARG A 344 4.37 -6.90 -20.00
C ARG A 344 4.94 -8.30 -19.98
N ILE A 345 6.20 -8.39 -20.35
CA ILE A 345 6.97 -9.62 -20.30
C ILE A 345 7.70 -9.70 -18.96
N ARG A 346 7.67 -10.86 -18.34
CA ARG A 346 8.47 -11.21 -17.16
C ARG A 346 9.13 -12.55 -17.39
N LYS A 347 10.28 -12.80 -16.78
CA LYS A 347 10.95 -14.09 -16.85
C LYS A 347 10.75 -14.86 -15.54
N ILE A 348 10.30 -16.10 -15.67
CA ILE A 348 10.47 -17.15 -14.67
C ILE A 348 11.83 -17.78 -14.95
N HIS A 349 12.74 -17.70 -13.99
CA HIS A 349 14.08 -18.29 -14.13
C HIS A 349 14.07 -19.75 -13.72
N ASP A 350 13.22 -20.10 -12.75
CA ASP A 350 13.12 -21.45 -12.21
C ASP A 350 11.73 -21.66 -11.59
N LEU A 351 11.17 -22.85 -11.74
CA LEU A 351 9.86 -23.24 -11.21
C LEU A 351 9.87 -24.74 -10.87
N GLU A 352 9.84 -25.04 -9.58
CA GLU A 352 9.98 -26.40 -9.05
C GLU A 352 8.75 -26.77 -8.22
N VAL A 353 8.09 -27.87 -8.60
CA VAL A 353 7.00 -28.45 -7.80
C VAL A 353 7.62 -29.21 -6.64
N LEU A 354 7.34 -28.76 -5.42
CA LEU A 354 7.87 -29.34 -4.20
C LEU A 354 7.00 -30.48 -3.71
N ASP A 355 5.68 -30.28 -3.71
CA ASP A 355 4.72 -31.25 -3.20
C ASP A 355 3.34 -31.10 -3.86
N VAL A 356 2.57 -32.18 -3.87
CA VAL A 356 1.18 -32.21 -4.37
C VAL A 356 0.34 -33.03 -3.39
N ASP A 357 -0.54 -32.34 -2.66
CA ASP A 357 -1.50 -32.95 -1.74
C ASP A 357 -2.94 -32.71 -2.23
N GLY A 358 -3.51 -33.73 -2.86
CA GLY A 358 -4.81 -33.65 -3.51
C GLY A 358 -4.85 -32.55 -4.56
N ARG A 359 -5.57 -31.46 -4.26
CA ARG A 359 -5.71 -30.29 -5.15
C ARG A 359 -4.82 -29.11 -4.76
N VAL A 360 -3.91 -29.28 -3.81
CA VAL A 360 -2.96 -28.26 -3.39
C VAL A 360 -1.58 -28.61 -3.92
N VAL A 361 -1.03 -27.72 -4.74
CA VAL A 361 0.30 -27.81 -5.33
C VAL A 361 1.20 -26.80 -4.63
N LEU A 362 2.26 -27.28 -3.99
CA LEU A 362 3.31 -26.46 -3.41
C LEU A 362 4.45 -26.34 -4.40
N PHE A 363 4.85 -25.12 -4.76
CA PHE A 363 5.98 -24.90 -5.66
C PHE A 363 6.89 -23.76 -5.21
N ARG A 364 8.17 -23.88 -5.54
CA ARG A 364 9.17 -22.81 -5.46
C ARG A 364 9.30 -22.13 -6.82
N VAL A 365 9.40 -20.81 -6.83
CA VAL A 365 9.55 -20.03 -8.07
C VAL A 365 10.59 -18.93 -7.91
N VAL A 366 11.52 -18.84 -8.87
CA VAL A 366 12.46 -17.72 -9.02
C VAL A 366 12.03 -16.90 -10.23
N CYS A 367 11.82 -15.60 -10.04
CA CYS A 367 11.30 -14.74 -11.10
C CYS A 367 11.89 -13.32 -11.08
N ASP A 368 11.73 -12.64 -12.21
CA ASP A 368 12.00 -11.20 -12.31
C ASP A 368 11.16 -10.40 -11.31
N ALA A 369 11.67 -9.23 -10.91
CA ALA A 369 10.92 -8.29 -10.11
C ALA A 369 9.60 -7.86 -10.78
N GLY A 370 8.54 -7.76 -9.99
CA GLY A 370 7.21 -7.37 -10.45
C GLY A 370 6.47 -8.45 -11.24
N THR A 371 6.92 -9.71 -11.16
CA THR A 371 6.15 -10.89 -11.56
C THR A 371 5.02 -11.11 -10.55
N TYR A 372 3.80 -11.34 -11.05
CA TYR A 372 2.62 -11.54 -10.22
C TYR A 372 2.36 -13.03 -10.06
N ILE A 373 2.72 -13.59 -8.89
CA ILE A 373 2.58 -15.04 -8.63
C ILE A 373 1.10 -15.47 -8.65
N ARG A 374 0.18 -14.60 -8.23
CA ARG A 374 -1.26 -14.82 -8.36
C ARG A 374 -1.69 -15.04 -9.82
N SER A 375 -1.15 -14.26 -10.75
CA SER A 375 -1.42 -14.40 -12.18
C SER A 375 -0.75 -15.64 -12.75
N LEU A 376 0.45 -16.00 -12.26
CA LEU A 376 1.11 -17.25 -12.61
C LEU A 376 0.24 -18.45 -12.24
N CYS A 377 -0.27 -18.51 -11.00
CA CYS A 377 -1.17 -19.58 -10.56
C CYS A 377 -2.42 -19.70 -11.45
N HIS A 378 -3.04 -18.55 -11.79
CA HIS A 378 -4.19 -18.54 -12.68
C HIS A 378 -3.85 -19.11 -14.06
N HIS A 379 -2.73 -18.71 -14.66
CA HIS A 379 -2.32 -19.20 -15.98
C HIS A 379 -1.92 -20.68 -15.96
N LEU A 380 -1.23 -21.15 -14.91
CA LEU A 380 -0.96 -22.57 -14.72
C LEU A 380 -2.26 -23.38 -14.68
N GLY A 381 -3.26 -22.91 -13.94
CA GLY A 381 -4.58 -23.53 -13.90
C GLY A 381 -5.30 -23.54 -15.25
N LEU A 382 -5.16 -22.49 -16.06
CA LEU A 382 -5.71 -22.46 -17.42
C LEU A 382 -5.02 -23.47 -18.33
N ALA A 383 -3.69 -23.56 -18.26
CA ALA A 383 -2.90 -24.51 -19.04
C ALA A 383 -3.21 -25.98 -18.65
N LEU A 384 -3.42 -26.24 -17.35
CA LEU A 384 -3.89 -27.54 -16.85
C LEU A 384 -5.32 -27.89 -17.26
N GLY A 385 -6.12 -26.92 -17.74
CA GLY A 385 -7.54 -27.12 -18.03
C GLY A 385 -8.44 -27.26 -16.79
N THR A 386 -7.87 -27.31 -15.58
CA THR A 386 -8.61 -27.45 -14.33
C THR A 386 -9.09 -26.11 -13.78
N GLY A 387 -8.45 -25.00 -14.14
CA GLY A 387 -8.50 -23.77 -13.37
C GLY A 387 -7.67 -23.87 -12.07
N ALA A 388 -7.20 -22.73 -11.57
CA ALA A 388 -6.47 -22.66 -10.31
C ALA A 388 -6.45 -21.24 -9.72
N HIS A 389 -6.14 -21.16 -8.43
CA HIS A 389 -5.89 -19.91 -7.74
C HIS A 389 -4.77 -20.04 -6.71
N MET A 390 -4.12 -18.91 -6.41
CA MET A 390 -3.12 -18.83 -5.35
C MET A 390 -3.83 -18.87 -3.98
N GLN A 391 -3.51 -19.87 -3.18
CA GLN A 391 -4.03 -20.03 -1.83
C GLN A 391 -3.13 -19.31 -0.83
N GLU A 392 -1.82 -19.54 -0.89
CA GLU A 392 -0.84 -18.91 -0.01
C GLU A 392 0.45 -18.55 -0.76
N LEU A 393 1.17 -17.55 -0.23
CA LEU A 393 2.43 -17.13 -0.80
C LEU A 393 3.37 -16.64 0.32
N ARG A 394 4.63 -17.05 0.23
CA ARG A 394 5.72 -16.56 1.07
C ARG A 394 6.90 -16.18 0.20
N ARG A 395 7.46 -14.99 0.41
CA ARG A 395 8.70 -14.58 -0.26
C ARG A 395 9.89 -15.09 0.54
N THR A 396 10.66 -16.01 -0.05
CA THR A 396 11.85 -16.61 0.58
C THR A 396 13.13 -15.86 0.25
N ARG A 397 13.14 -15.09 -0.85
CA ARG A 397 14.29 -14.25 -1.22
C ARG A 397 13.89 -12.96 -1.90
N SER A 398 14.63 -11.89 -1.61
CA SER A 398 14.65 -10.66 -2.37
C SER A 398 16.08 -10.24 -2.67
N GLY A 399 16.54 -10.44 -3.91
CA GLY A 399 17.93 -10.19 -4.27
C GLY A 399 18.88 -11.07 -3.47
N LEU A 400 19.79 -10.44 -2.74
CA LEU A 400 20.72 -11.12 -1.82
C LEU A 400 20.12 -11.46 -0.46
N PHE A 401 18.92 -10.96 -0.14
CA PHE A 401 18.33 -11.13 1.19
C PHE A 401 17.42 -12.35 1.21
N THR A 402 17.75 -13.32 2.05
CA THR A 402 17.06 -14.61 2.23
C THR A 402 16.44 -14.72 3.63
N GLU A 403 15.65 -15.77 3.87
CA GLU A 403 14.92 -15.98 5.12
C GLU A 403 15.82 -16.12 6.36
N ASP A 404 17.05 -16.61 6.23
CA ASP A 404 18.01 -16.73 7.34
C ASP A 404 18.43 -15.36 7.90
N LYS A 405 18.24 -14.30 7.13
CA LYS A 405 18.46 -12.91 7.57
C LYS A 405 17.18 -12.22 8.02
N ALA A 406 16.02 -12.84 7.82
CA ALA A 406 14.73 -12.20 8.06
C ALA A 406 14.34 -12.28 9.53
N LEU A 407 13.99 -11.14 10.11
CA LEU A 407 13.68 -10.98 11.52
C LEU A 407 12.20 -10.69 11.71
N THR A 408 11.58 -11.33 12.70
CA THR A 408 10.20 -10.99 13.08
C THR A 408 10.14 -9.60 13.71
N LEU A 409 8.96 -8.98 13.68
CA LEU A 409 8.76 -7.69 14.35
C LEU A 409 9.01 -7.77 15.87
N HIS A 410 8.78 -8.93 16.48
CA HIS A 410 9.10 -9.17 17.88
C HIS A 410 10.61 -9.11 18.12
N ALA A 411 11.41 -9.84 17.33
CA ALA A 411 12.86 -9.82 17.47
C ALA A 411 13.46 -8.41 17.26
N ILE A 412 12.93 -7.65 16.30
CA ILE A 412 13.34 -6.25 16.08
C ILE A 412 12.99 -5.39 17.30
N ARG A 413 11.77 -5.54 17.85
CA ARG A 413 11.34 -4.80 19.04
C ARG A 413 12.20 -5.13 20.26
N ASP A 414 12.50 -6.41 20.47
CA ASP A 414 13.32 -6.87 21.59
C ASP A 414 14.74 -6.30 21.52
N ALA A 415 15.35 -6.31 20.33
CA ALA A 415 16.65 -5.67 20.09
C ALA A 415 16.63 -4.15 20.38
N CYS A 416 15.54 -3.45 20.01
CA CYS A 416 15.38 -2.02 20.31
C CYS A 416 15.22 -1.77 21.82
N VAL A 417 14.49 -2.64 22.53
CA VAL A 417 14.32 -2.54 23.99
C VAL A 417 15.65 -2.77 24.72
N ALA A 418 16.43 -3.76 24.29
CA ALA A 418 17.77 -4.01 24.83
C ALA A 418 18.71 -2.82 24.62
N ALA A 419 18.73 -2.25 23.41
CA ALA A 419 19.51 -1.05 23.11
C ALA A 419 19.09 0.16 23.96
N ALA A 420 17.79 0.37 24.16
CA ALA A 420 17.28 1.42 25.05
C ALA A 420 17.72 1.22 26.51
N ALA A 421 17.97 -0.03 26.92
CA ALA A 421 18.51 -0.38 28.24
C ALA A 421 20.05 -0.36 28.30
N GLY A 422 20.73 -0.01 27.20
CA GLY A 422 22.19 0.12 27.11
C GLY A 422 22.93 -1.07 26.49
N ASP A 423 22.24 -2.12 26.06
CA ASP A 423 22.83 -3.26 25.33
C ASP A 423 22.55 -3.17 23.83
N GLU A 424 23.50 -2.58 23.09
CA GLU A 424 23.38 -2.35 21.65
C GLU A 424 23.80 -3.56 20.78
N ALA A 425 24.23 -4.68 21.38
CA ALA A 425 24.79 -5.81 20.63
C ALA A 425 23.75 -6.43 19.70
N ALA A 426 22.53 -6.67 20.21
CA ALA A 426 21.43 -7.21 19.41
C ALA A 426 21.01 -6.25 18.30
N LEU A 427 20.92 -4.95 18.60
CA LEU A 427 20.55 -3.92 17.61
C LEU A 427 21.57 -3.85 16.47
N SER A 428 22.86 -3.86 16.80
CA SER A 428 23.94 -3.83 15.81
C SER A 428 23.92 -5.05 14.89
N GLY A 429 23.53 -6.23 15.41
CA GLY A 429 23.44 -7.46 14.62
C GLY A 429 22.27 -7.49 13.63
N ILE A 430 21.19 -6.74 13.89
CA ILE A 430 20.00 -6.74 13.01
C ILE A 430 20.04 -5.68 11.91
N ILE A 431 20.91 -4.68 12.04
CA ILE A 431 21.05 -3.58 11.07
C ILE A 431 22.16 -3.94 10.08
N LEU A 432 21.76 -4.15 8.83
CA LEU A 432 22.66 -4.45 7.74
C LEU A 432 23.19 -3.15 7.09
N PRO A 433 24.49 -3.11 6.72
CA PRO A 433 25.07 -1.93 6.11
C PRO A 433 24.53 -1.71 4.68
N PRO A 434 24.37 -0.44 4.22
CA PRO A 434 23.82 -0.14 2.89
C PRO A 434 24.57 -0.79 1.72
N VAL A 435 25.87 -1.06 1.86
CA VAL A 435 26.68 -1.73 0.82
C VAL A 435 26.14 -3.11 0.44
N LEU A 436 25.46 -3.82 1.34
CA LEU A 436 24.85 -5.10 0.97
C LEU A 436 23.71 -4.94 -0.05
N GLY A 437 23.08 -3.76 -0.12
CA GLY A 437 22.01 -3.49 -1.07
C GLY A 437 22.48 -3.24 -2.51
N VAL A 438 23.79 -3.12 -2.77
CA VAL A 438 24.33 -3.00 -4.13
C VAL A 438 24.75 -4.35 -4.71
N GLY A 439 24.93 -5.37 -3.87
CA GLY A 439 25.27 -6.73 -4.26
C GLY A 439 26.38 -6.83 -5.31
N GLU A 440 26.12 -7.58 -6.38
CA GLU A 440 27.07 -7.85 -7.47
C GLU A 440 27.07 -6.78 -8.58
N MET A 441 26.45 -5.62 -8.35
CA MET A 441 26.44 -4.57 -9.37
C MET A 441 27.86 -4.02 -9.63
N PRO A 442 28.10 -3.41 -10.81
CA PRO A 442 29.40 -2.83 -11.08
C PRO A 442 29.79 -1.77 -10.06
N ARG A 443 31.08 -1.73 -9.71
CA ARG A 443 31.59 -0.85 -8.65
C ARG A 443 32.91 -0.19 -9.00
N ILE A 444 33.15 0.98 -8.41
CA ILE A 444 34.38 1.75 -8.44
C ILE A 444 34.80 2.03 -7.00
N VAL A 445 36.05 1.69 -6.65
CA VAL A 445 36.66 2.08 -5.38
C VAL A 445 37.41 3.39 -5.58
N VAL A 446 37.17 4.37 -4.72
CA VAL A 446 37.76 5.71 -4.82
C VAL A 446 38.73 6.01 -3.68
N ARG A 447 39.68 6.91 -3.95
CA ARG A 447 40.58 7.47 -2.94
C ARG A 447 39.80 8.27 -1.91
N ASP A 448 40.21 8.21 -0.65
CA ASP A 448 39.65 9.02 0.45
C ASP A 448 39.54 10.51 0.11
N ALA A 449 40.56 11.08 -0.53
CA ALA A 449 40.60 12.50 -0.92
C ALA A 449 39.48 12.92 -1.90
N ALA A 450 38.89 11.97 -2.63
CA ALA A 450 37.80 12.24 -3.58
C ALA A 450 36.40 12.11 -2.93
N ILE A 451 36.29 11.42 -1.79
CA ILE A 451 35.00 11.03 -1.20
C ILE A 451 34.15 12.25 -0.83
N ASP A 452 34.70 13.20 -0.05
CA ASP A 452 33.91 14.35 0.39
C ASP A 452 33.41 15.17 -0.82
N ALA A 453 34.15 15.18 -1.94
CA ALA A 453 33.79 15.97 -3.12
C ALA A 453 32.56 15.37 -3.79
N ILE A 454 32.56 14.04 -3.89
CA ILE A 454 31.44 13.23 -4.38
C ILE A 454 30.23 13.41 -3.45
N CYS A 455 30.44 13.48 -2.13
CA CYS A 455 29.37 13.76 -1.17
C CYS A 455 28.71 15.14 -1.40
N HIS A 456 29.46 16.12 -1.91
CA HIS A 456 28.94 17.42 -2.35
C HIS A 456 28.43 17.42 -3.80
N GLY A 457 28.37 16.27 -4.47
CA GLY A 457 27.83 16.11 -5.82
C GLY A 457 28.85 16.31 -6.96
N ALA A 458 30.15 16.41 -6.66
CA ALA A 458 31.17 16.51 -7.70
C ALA A 458 31.23 15.25 -8.56
N LYS A 459 31.44 15.42 -9.88
CA LYS A 459 31.70 14.30 -10.79
C LYS A 459 33.04 13.65 -10.43
N LEU A 460 33.09 12.33 -10.50
CA LEU A 460 34.32 11.57 -10.27
C LEU A 460 35.20 11.62 -11.52
N ALA A 461 36.46 12.01 -11.34
CA ALA A 461 37.50 11.91 -12.34
C ALA A 461 38.35 10.64 -12.15
N GLY A 462 38.97 10.14 -13.22
CA GLY A 462 39.80 8.92 -13.19
C GLY A 462 40.93 8.97 -12.15
N VAL A 463 41.46 10.17 -11.86
CA VAL A 463 42.47 10.43 -10.81
C VAL A 463 42.01 10.00 -9.41
N GLY A 464 40.70 10.08 -9.14
CA GLY A 464 40.09 9.68 -7.87
C GLY A 464 39.79 8.19 -7.78
N VAL A 465 39.98 7.43 -8.85
CA VAL A 465 39.70 5.98 -8.90
C VAL A 465 40.93 5.19 -8.46
N LEU A 466 40.73 4.21 -7.59
CA LEU A 466 41.72 3.22 -7.19
C LEU A 466 41.56 1.92 -7.97
N SER A 467 40.34 1.39 -8.01
CA SER A 467 40.01 0.16 -8.72
C SER A 467 38.58 0.19 -9.22
N LYS A 468 38.24 -0.71 -10.14
CA LYS A 468 36.91 -0.79 -10.77
C LYS A 468 36.63 -2.18 -11.33
N THR A 469 35.35 -2.55 -11.37
CA THR A 469 34.88 -3.70 -12.16
C THR A 469 34.60 -3.30 -13.61
N LYS A 470 34.20 -4.27 -14.43
CA LYS A 470 33.71 -4.00 -15.79
C LYS A 470 32.32 -3.35 -15.74
N TYR A 471 32.11 -2.36 -16.61
CA TYR A 471 30.84 -1.69 -16.85
C TYR A 471 30.89 -0.92 -18.18
N ARG A 472 29.73 -0.51 -18.69
CA ARG A 472 29.58 0.31 -19.89
C ARG A 472 29.08 1.71 -19.54
N LYS A 473 29.30 2.66 -20.45
CA LYS A 473 28.73 4.00 -20.38
C LYS A 473 27.21 3.92 -20.22
N GLY A 474 26.67 4.71 -19.29
CA GLY A 474 25.25 4.75 -18.94
C GLY A 474 24.84 3.73 -17.87
N ASP A 475 25.69 2.76 -17.53
CA ASP A 475 25.41 1.83 -16.44
C ASP A 475 25.36 2.58 -15.10
N LEU A 476 24.49 2.08 -14.22
CA LEU A 476 24.48 2.50 -12.82
C LEU A 476 25.58 1.72 -12.07
N VAL A 477 26.47 2.45 -11.40
CA VAL A 477 27.69 1.92 -10.77
C VAL A 477 27.73 2.38 -9.31
N ALA A 478 28.08 1.46 -8.40
CA ALA A 478 28.30 1.76 -6.99
C ALA A 478 29.69 2.37 -6.78
N VAL A 479 29.78 3.44 -6.00
CA VAL A 479 31.06 4.06 -5.62
C VAL A 479 31.33 3.72 -4.16
N LEU A 480 32.45 3.07 -3.90
CA LEU A 480 32.86 2.59 -2.57
C LEU A 480 34.13 3.28 -2.08
N SER A 481 34.28 3.42 -0.76
CA SER A 481 35.57 3.75 -0.14
C SER A 481 36.50 2.54 -0.14
N GLU A 482 37.77 2.74 0.25
CA GLU A 482 38.73 1.65 0.47
C GLU A 482 38.31 0.68 1.59
N LYS A 483 37.37 1.09 2.45
CA LYS A 483 36.82 0.30 3.56
C LYS A 483 35.49 -0.38 3.20
N ASP A 484 35.17 -0.49 1.92
CA ASP A 484 33.89 -1.03 1.41
C ASP A 484 32.63 -0.28 1.89
N GLU A 485 32.77 1.01 2.21
CA GLU A 485 31.61 1.84 2.56
C GLU A 485 30.97 2.41 1.30
N LEU A 486 29.64 2.34 1.21
CA LEU A 486 28.91 2.87 0.07
C LEU A 486 28.84 4.40 0.10
N VAL A 487 29.57 5.05 -0.81
CA VAL A 487 29.60 6.51 -0.94
C VAL A 487 28.37 7.01 -1.71
N CYS A 488 28.16 6.50 -2.93
CA CYS A 488 27.04 6.88 -3.78
C CYS A 488 26.73 5.84 -4.86
N LEU A 489 25.59 5.99 -5.51
CA LEU A 489 25.33 5.43 -6.85
C LEU A 489 25.54 6.52 -7.89
N GLY A 490 26.20 6.19 -9.00
CA GLY A 490 26.43 7.10 -10.11
C GLY A 490 26.25 6.44 -11.47
N GLU A 491 26.11 7.28 -12.49
CA GLU A 491 26.05 6.86 -13.89
C GLU A 491 27.45 6.94 -14.51
N ALA A 492 27.88 5.84 -15.13
CA ALA A 492 29.15 5.79 -15.85
C ALA A 492 29.13 6.71 -17.08
N LEU A 493 30.11 7.60 -17.20
CA LEU A 493 30.22 8.54 -18.32
C LEU A 493 31.01 7.98 -19.51
N VAL A 494 31.82 6.96 -19.25
CA VAL A 494 32.69 6.26 -20.20
C VAL A 494 32.67 4.77 -19.90
N ASP A 495 33.08 3.94 -20.87
CA ASP A 495 33.26 2.51 -20.66
C ASP A 495 34.42 2.22 -19.70
N ALA A 496 34.35 1.09 -18.98
CA ALA A 496 35.41 0.70 -18.06
C ALA A 496 36.76 0.49 -18.78
N GLU A 497 36.79 0.06 -20.04
CA GLU A 497 38.07 -0.08 -20.77
C GLU A 497 38.64 1.25 -21.30
N ALA A 498 37.85 2.33 -21.33
CA ALA A 498 38.23 3.60 -21.97
C ALA A 498 39.19 4.47 -21.14
N TYR A 499 39.50 4.09 -19.90
CA TYR A 499 40.45 4.79 -19.03
C TYR A 499 41.13 3.84 -18.06
N LYS A 500 42.25 4.23 -17.46
CA LYS A 500 42.91 3.54 -16.35
C LYS A 500 42.75 4.33 -15.04
N PRO A 501 42.64 3.66 -13.88
CA PRO A 501 42.69 4.35 -12.59
C PRO A 501 43.92 5.28 -12.51
N GLY A 502 43.73 6.54 -12.11
CA GLY A 502 44.76 7.57 -12.14
C GLY A 502 44.71 8.52 -13.35
N ASP A 503 43.99 8.18 -14.42
CA ASP A 503 43.90 9.02 -15.62
C ASP A 503 43.09 10.30 -15.37
N THR A 504 43.42 11.35 -16.11
CA THR A 504 42.60 12.57 -16.13
C THR A 504 41.30 12.35 -16.90
N GLY A 505 40.28 13.17 -16.63
CA GLY A 505 38.96 13.09 -17.30
C GLY A 505 37.86 12.53 -16.39
N LEU A 506 36.63 12.93 -16.68
CA LEU A 506 35.44 12.58 -15.89
C LEU A 506 34.92 11.19 -16.27
N VAL A 507 34.72 10.33 -15.27
CA VAL A 507 34.39 8.92 -15.48
C VAL A 507 33.03 8.53 -14.95
N LEU A 508 32.51 9.24 -13.94
CA LEU A 508 31.19 8.95 -13.34
C LEU A 508 30.53 10.23 -12.82
N ALA A 509 29.21 10.33 -13.01
CA ALA A 509 28.38 11.38 -12.44
C ALA A 509 27.51 10.82 -11.30
N PRO A 510 27.61 11.36 -10.06
CA PRO A 510 26.75 10.93 -8.96
C PRO A 510 25.27 11.13 -9.27
N LYS A 511 24.43 10.15 -8.89
CA LYS A 511 22.96 10.21 -9.00
C LYS A 511 22.30 10.20 -7.63
N ALA A 512 22.83 9.38 -6.72
CA ALA A 512 22.32 9.25 -5.37
C ALA A 512 23.47 9.10 -4.39
N VAL A 513 23.83 10.20 -3.72
CA VAL A 513 24.82 10.22 -2.64
C VAL A 513 24.21 9.58 -1.38
N MET A 514 24.93 8.71 -0.70
CA MET A 514 24.46 8.06 0.53
C MET A 514 25.29 8.44 1.74
N MET A 515 26.60 8.58 1.57
CA MET A 515 27.50 9.04 2.61
C MET A 515 27.35 10.54 2.87
N ALA A 516 27.34 10.94 4.13
CA ALA A 516 27.22 12.35 4.52
C ALA A 516 28.50 13.13 4.19
N ALA A 517 28.35 14.38 3.77
CA ALA A 517 29.47 15.30 3.65
C ALA A 517 30.16 15.52 5.01
N GLY A 518 31.49 15.60 5.00
CA GLY A 518 32.32 15.71 6.21
C GLY A 518 32.67 14.37 6.87
N THR A 519 32.18 13.23 6.36
CA THR A 519 32.59 11.89 6.84
C THR A 519 34.08 11.64 6.60
N TYR A 520 34.59 12.10 5.47
CA TYR A 520 36.01 12.09 5.12
C TYR A 520 36.53 13.54 5.04
N PRO A 521 37.82 13.78 5.33
CA PRO A 521 38.39 15.12 5.26
C PRO A 521 38.39 15.65 3.82
N ARG A 522 38.32 16.97 3.67
CA ARG A 522 38.36 17.64 2.37
C ARG A 522 39.72 17.43 1.70
N GLY A 523 39.73 16.67 0.62
CA GLY A 523 40.91 16.50 -0.24
C GLY A 523 41.12 17.62 -1.27
N TRP A 524 40.26 18.64 -1.31
CA TRP A 524 40.37 19.78 -2.23
C TRP A 524 40.48 21.12 -1.49
N THR A 525 41.26 22.03 -2.06
CA THR A 525 41.40 23.41 -1.56
C THR A 525 40.34 24.32 -2.14
N LYS A 526 39.60 25.06 -1.30
CA LYS A 526 38.90 26.28 -1.76
C LYS A 526 39.96 27.29 -2.18
N LYS A 527 40.00 27.72 -3.45
CA LYS A 527 40.67 28.98 -3.79
C LYS A 527 39.92 30.11 -3.08
N THR A 528 40.39 30.52 -1.90
CA THR A 528 40.03 31.82 -1.32
C THR A 528 40.51 32.87 -2.30
N GLY A 529 39.57 33.54 -2.98
CA GLY A 529 39.87 34.63 -3.89
C GLY A 529 40.51 35.79 -3.12
N GLN A 530 41.83 35.86 -3.13
CA GLN A 530 42.49 37.15 -3.02
C GLN A 530 42.16 37.91 -4.31
N LYS A 531 41.25 38.88 -4.21
CA LYS A 531 41.22 40.00 -5.15
C LYS A 531 42.63 40.58 -5.15
N LYS A 532 43.32 40.49 -6.29
CA LYS A 532 44.50 41.32 -6.54
C LYS A 532 44.04 42.78 -6.37
N ALA A 533 44.64 43.47 -5.42
CA ALA A 533 44.50 44.91 -5.25
C ALA A 533 45.14 45.64 -6.43
#